data_AF-A0A1J5QUX5-F1
#
_entry.id   AF-A0A1J5QUX5-F1
#
_cell.length_a   1.000
_cell.length_b   1.000
_cell.length_c   1.000
_cell.angle_alpha   90.00
_cell.angle_beta   90.00
_cell.angle_gamma   90.00
#
_symmetry.space_group_name_H-M   'P 1'
#
loop_
_entity.id
_entity.type
_entity.pdbx_description
1 polymer ?
#
loop_
_entity_poly.entity_id
_entity_poly.type
_entity_poly.pdbx_seq_one_letter_code
_entity_poly.pdbx_strand_id
1 'polypeptide(L)'
;MTYTEFKRQLGKAGLTVRAFAALMGQTPNSITNYASKGEVPTHLAIIAVLMGEMADAGMDFRSVLRAIGELDRAAVNEKHS
;
A
#
# COMPACT_ATOMS: atom_id res chain seq x y z
N MET A 1 2.24 -13.52 -4.96
CA MET A 1 3.26 -12.98 -4.03
C MET A 1 2.83 -13.34 -2.63
N THR A 2 3.73 -13.81 -1.77
CA THR A 2 3.36 -14.15 -0.38
C THR A 2 2.96 -12.90 0.40
N TYR A 3 2.04 -13.04 1.34
CA TYR A 3 1.62 -11.91 2.20
C TYR A 3 2.80 -11.32 3.00
N THR A 4 3.75 -12.17 3.40
CA THR A 4 4.97 -11.74 4.09
C THR A 4 5.87 -10.88 3.19
N GLU A 5 6.06 -11.28 1.93
CA GLU A 5 6.78 -10.49 0.93
C GLU A 5 6.11 -9.14 0.70
N PHE A 6 4.79 -9.14 0.51
CA PHE A 6 4.00 -7.92 0.33
C PHE A 6 4.21 -6.94 1.50
N LYS A 7 4.13 -7.40 2.76
CA LYS A 7 4.40 -6.56 3.92
C LYS A 7 5.83 -6.00 3.93
N ARG A 8 6.82 -6.77 3.46
CA ARG A 8 8.20 -6.28 3.37
C ARG A 8 8.31 -5.13 2.36
N GLN A 9 7.68 -5.25 1.20
CA GLN A 9 7.65 -4.18 0.18
C GLN A 9 6.96 -2.91 0.69
N LEU A 10 5.84 -3.04 1.42
CA LEU A 10 5.21 -1.90 2.08
C LEU A 10 6.15 -1.26 3.12
N GLY A 11 6.86 -2.08 3.89
CA GLY A 11 7.85 -1.63 4.87
C GLY A 11 8.97 -0.81 4.23
N LYS A 12 9.51 -1.26 3.09
CA LYS A 12 10.49 -0.50 2.28
C LYS A 12 9.94 0.88 1.88
N ALA A 13 8.68 0.92 1.45
CA ALA A 13 7.99 2.15 1.08
C ALA A 13 7.60 3.06 2.28
N GLY A 14 7.86 2.62 3.52
CA GLY A 14 7.42 3.32 4.72
C GLY A 14 5.90 3.36 4.86
N LEU A 15 5.20 2.31 4.41
CA LEU A 15 3.76 2.18 4.46
C LEU A 15 3.32 1.07 5.42
N THR A 16 2.24 1.33 6.14
CA THR A 16 1.49 0.29 6.85
C THR A 16 0.47 -0.34 5.91
N VAL A 17 -0.03 -1.53 6.26
CA VAL A 17 -1.15 -2.17 5.55
C VAL A 17 -2.39 -1.27 5.52
N ARG A 18 -2.65 -0.52 6.60
CA ARG A 18 -3.77 0.42 6.69
C ARG A 18 -3.62 1.59 5.72
N ALA A 19 -2.44 2.22 5.69
CA ALA A 19 -2.15 3.32 4.77
C ALA A 19 -2.24 2.86 3.30
N PHE A 20 -1.70 1.69 2.99
CA PHE A 20 -1.82 1.10 1.67
C PHE A 20 -3.28 0.82 1.29
N ALA A 21 -4.07 0.23 2.20
CA ALA A 21 -5.49 -0.01 1.95
C ALA A 21 -6.23 1.30 1.62
N ALA A 22 -5.95 2.37 2.37
CA ALA A 22 -6.54 3.67 2.13
C ALA A 22 -6.19 4.23 0.74
N LEU A 23 -4.94 4.11 0.30
CA LEU A 23 -4.51 4.49 -1.07
C LEU A 23 -5.22 3.68 -2.16
N MET A 24 -5.56 2.42 -1.89
CA MET A 24 -6.26 1.54 -2.82
C MET A 24 -7.80 1.69 -2.77
N GLY A 25 -8.34 2.56 -1.91
CA GLY A 25 -9.78 2.64 -1.67
C GLY A 25 -10.37 1.36 -1.05
N GLN A 26 -9.55 0.61 -0.31
CA GLN A 26 -9.92 -0.65 0.33
C GLN A 26 -9.92 -0.54 1.86
N THR A 27 -10.59 -1.47 2.52
CA THR A 27 -10.53 -1.56 3.98
C THR A 27 -9.26 -2.31 4.42
N PRO A 28 -8.67 -2.00 5.58
CA PRO A 28 -7.52 -2.76 6.09
C PRO A 28 -7.83 -4.25 6.21
N ASN A 29 -9.07 -4.60 6.60
CA ASN A 29 -9.52 -5.98 6.74
C ASN A 29 -9.50 -6.76 5.42
N SER A 30 -9.85 -6.13 4.29
CA SER A 30 -9.77 -6.82 2.99
C SER A 30 -8.34 -7.13 2.58
N ILE A 31 -7.36 -6.32 3.04
CA ILE A 31 -5.93 -6.60 2.82
C ILE A 31 -5.41 -7.66 3.79
N THR A 32 -5.74 -7.57 5.08
CA THR A 32 -5.25 -8.53 6.09
C THR A 32 -5.84 -9.93 5.90
N ASN A 33 -7.03 -10.05 5.30
CA ASN A 33 -7.61 -11.33 4.91
C ASN A 33 -6.75 -12.13 3.91
N TYR A 34 -5.82 -11.49 3.19
CA TYR A 34 -4.86 -12.22 2.35
C TYR A 34 -3.78 -12.96 3.16
N ALA A 35 -3.59 -12.61 4.44
CA ALA A 35 -2.67 -13.33 5.32
C ALA A 35 -3.08 -14.79 5.50
N SER A 36 -4.38 -15.08 5.68
CA SER A 36 -4.89 -16.45 5.84
C SER A 36 -4.83 -17.25 4.54
N LYS A 37 -4.88 -16.58 3.39
CA LYS A 37 -4.72 -17.19 2.06
C LYS A 37 -3.24 -17.42 1.68
N GLY A 38 -2.30 -16.87 2.44
CA GLY A 38 -0.87 -16.96 2.20
C GLY A 38 -0.35 -16.05 1.09
N GLU A 39 -1.20 -15.66 0.13
CA GLU A 39 -0.84 -14.83 -1.02
C GLU A 39 -1.76 -13.63 -1.23
N VAL A 40 -1.19 -12.56 -1.79
CA VAL A 40 -1.92 -11.37 -2.23
C VAL A 40 -2.23 -11.42 -3.73
N PRO A 41 -3.37 -10.84 -4.17
CA PRO A 41 -3.69 -10.68 -5.59
C PRO A 41 -2.58 -9.98 -6.38
N THR A 42 -2.42 -10.39 -7.64
CA THR A 42 -1.33 -9.93 -8.52
C THR A 42 -1.23 -8.42 -8.64
N HIS A 43 -2.35 -7.71 -8.78
CA HIS A 43 -2.33 -6.25 -8.92
C HIS A 43 -1.80 -5.54 -7.66
N LEU A 44 -2.15 -6.01 -6.45
CA LEU A 44 -1.61 -5.46 -5.20
C LEU A 44 -0.12 -5.76 -5.05
N ALA A 45 0.32 -6.94 -5.51
CA ALA A 45 1.73 -7.31 -5.54
C ALA A 45 2.54 -6.39 -6.45
N ILE A 46 2.06 -6.13 -7.68
CA ILE A 46 2.70 -5.23 -8.65
C ILE A 46 2.85 -3.83 -8.05
N ILE A 47 1.77 -3.28 -7.48
CA ILE A 47 1.79 -1.94 -6.90
C ILE A 47 2.76 -1.85 -5.72
N ALA A 48 2.73 -2.83 -4.80
CA ALA A 48 3.61 -2.84 -3.63
C ALA A 48 5.09 -2.93 -4.02
N VAL A 49 5.44 -3.74 -5.03
CA VAL A 49 6.82 -3.83 -5.55
C VAL A 49 7.24 -2.50 -6.14
N LEU A 50 6.42 -1.89 -7.01
CA LEU A 50 6.77 -0.59 -7.60
C LEU A 50 6.98 0.48 -6.53
N MET A 51 6.12 0.57 -5.51
CA MET A 51 6.30 1.50 -4.40
C MET A 51 7.56 1.22 -3.59
N GLY A 52 7.88 -0.06 -3.34
CA GLY A 52 9.10 -0.47 -2.64
C GLY A 52 10.37 -0.10 -3.41
N GLU A 53 10.41 -0.42 -4.70
CA GLU A 53 11.53 -0.08 -5.59
C GLU A 53 11.70 1.43 -5.76
N MET A 54 10.61 2.20 -5.84
CA MET A 54 10.68 3.65 -5.88
C MET A 54 11.30 4.22 -4.61
N ALA A 55 10.93 3.70 -3.44
CA ALA A 55 11.50 4.13 -2.17
C ALA A 55 13.00 3.78 -2.06
N ASP A 56 13.39 2.56 -2.46
CA ASP A 56 14.81 2.14 -2.49
C ASP A 56 15.64 3.00 -3.45
N ALA A 57 15.05 3.45 -4.55
CA ALA A 57 15.66 4.39 -5.50
C ALA A 57 15.64 5.87 -5.05
N GLY A 58 15.11 6.17 -3.85
CA GLY A 58 15.02 7.53 -3.32
C GLY A 58 13.98 8.41 -4.00
N MET A 59 13.02 7.82 -4.72
CA MET A 59 11.94 8.55 -5.40
C MET A 59 10.73 8.72 -4.47
N ASP A 60 10.32 9.98 -4.26
CA ASP A 60 9.13 10.27 -3.46
C ASP A 60 7.84 10.06 -4.25
N PHE A 61 7.31 8.83 -4.21
CA PHE A 61 6.02 8.50 -4.80
C PHE A 61 4.85 9.27 -4.17
N ARG A 62 4.97 9.78 -2.94
CA ARG A 62 3.87 10.50 -2.27
C ARG A 62 3.57 11.82 -2.97
N SER A 63 4.61 12.52 -3.44
CA SER A 63 4.45 13.73 -4.26
C SER A 63 3.66 13.46 -5.56
N VAL A 64 3.95 12.34 -6.24
CA VAL A 64 3.28 11.91 -7.46
C VAL A 64 1.82 11.56 -7.18
N LEU A 65 1.54 10.80 -6.11
CA LEU A 65 0.18 10.45 -5.71
C LEU A 65 -0.64 11.67 -5.25
N ARG A 66 0.00 12.67 -4.66
CA ARG A 66 -0.66 13.94 -4.30
C ARG A 66 -1.10 14.72 -5.55
N ALA A 67 -0.32 14.68 -6.63
CA ALA A 67 -0.67 15.37 -7.88
C ALA A 67 -1.98 14.87 -8.50
N ILE A 68 -2.40 13.64 -8.18
CA ILE A 68 -3.68 13.06 -8.62
C ILE A 68 -4.76 13.06 -7.52
N GLY A 69 -4.49 13.66 -6.35
CA GLY A 69 -5.44 13.81 -5.24
C GLY A 69 -5.64 12.56 -4.36
N GLU A 70 -4.90 11.47 -4.59
CA GLU A 70 -5.11 10.19 -3.89
C GLU A 70 -4.55 10.17 -2.47
N LEU A 71 -3.49 10.95 -2.20
CA LEU A 71 -2.90 11.00 -0.85
C LEU A 71 -3.83 11.71 0.17
N ASP A 72 -4.56 12.72 -0.29
CA ASP A 72 -5.44 13.52 0.59
C ASP A 72 -6.72 12.75 0.91
N ARG A 73 -7.23 11.94 -0.03
CA ARG A 73 -8.37 11.03 0.18
C ARG A 73 -8.05 9.95 1.21
N ALA A 74 -6.85 9.36 1.14
CA ALA A 74 -6.41 8.36 2.11
C ALA A 74 -6.33 8.93 3.53
N ALA A 75 -5.82 10.16 3.70
CA ALA A 75 -5.72 10.82 5.01
C ALA A 75 -7.08 11.18 5.64
N VAL A 76 -8.09 11.49 4.82
CA VAL A 76 -9.47 11.76 5.30
C VAL A 76 -10.14 10.49 5.82
N ASN A 77 -9.89 9.35 5.18
CA ASN A 77 -10.44 8.05 5.57
C ASN A 77 -9.84 7.50 6.87
N GLU A 78 -8.61 7.89 7.24
CA GLU A 78 -8.00 7.47 8.51
C GLU A 78 -8.66 8.10 9.75
N LYS A 79 -9.26 9.28 9.63
CA LYS A 79 -9.89 9.99 10.76
C LYS A 79 -11.30 9.51 11.11
N HIS A 80 -11.92 8.68 10.28
CA HIS A 80 -13.33 8.28 10.39
C HIS A 80 -13.53 6.75 10.57
N SER A 81 -12.49 6.00 10.94
CA SER A 81 -12.56 4.54 11.20
C SER A 81 -11.80 4.14 12.45
#